data_AF-A0A5J5A3A8-F1
#
_entry.id   AF-A0A5J5A3A8-F1
#
_cell.length_a   1.000
_cell.length_b   1.000
_cell.length_c   1.000
_cell.angle_alpha   90.00
_cell.angle_beta   90.00
_cell.angle_gamma   90.00
#
_symmetry.space_group_name_H-M   'P 1'
#
loop_
_entity.id
_entity.type
_entity.pdbx_description
1 polymer ?
#
loop_
_entity_poly.entity_id
_entity_poly.type
_entity_poly.pdbx_seq_one_letter_code
_entity_poly.pdbx_strand_id
1 'polypeptide(L)'
;MNEKNYAPVYVMLQLGVVTVDNVFQDPESLEKQLKELRAASVDGVMVDVWWGIVESKGPKQYNWSAYRSLFQLVQKCGLKLQVVMSFHQCGGNVGDAVIIPLPHWVLAVGELDPDIFYTNRSDL
;
A
#
# COMPACT_ATOMS: atom_id res chain seq x y z
N MET A 1 11.86 23.74 -23.87
CA MET A 1 11.87 22.27 -24.10
C MET A 1 10.50 21.86 -24.60
N ASN A 2 10.40 20.86 -25.47
CA ASN A 2 9.12 20.39 -26.02
C ASN A 2 8.37 19.58 -24.95
N GLU A 3 7.11 19.88 -24.66
CA GLU A 3 6.30 19.17 -23.65
C GLU A 3 6.22 17.66 -23.91
N LYS A 4 6.33 17.25 -25.18
CA LYS A 4 6.32 15.83 -25.60
C LYS A 4 7.51 15.00 -25.09
N ASN A 5 8.57 15.64 -24.61
CA ASN A 5 9.75 14.94 -24.09
C ASN A 5 9.72 14.79 -22.56
N TYR A 6 8.66 15.28 -21.89
CA TYR A 6 8.56 15.18 -20.44
C TYR A 6 8.25 13.74 -20.01
N ALA A 7 9.04 13.22 -19.05
CA ALA A 7 8.79 11.95 -18.40
C ALA A 7 8.40 12.22 -16.93
N PRO A 8 7.18 11.83 -16.50
CA PRO A 8 6.72 12.15 -15.16
C PRO A 8 7.43 11.32 -14.09
N VAL A 9 7.73 11.94 -12.95
CA VAL A 9 8.42 11.30 -11.83
C VAL A 9 7.46 11.10 -10.67
N TYR A 10 7.43 9.88 -10.16
CA TYR A 10 6.63 9.48 -9.00
C TYR A 10 7.54 8.94 -7.90
N VAL A 11 7.16 9.19 -6.64
CA VAL A 11 7.89 8.69 -5.47
C VAL A 11 7.01 7.71 -4.69
N MET A 12 7.54 6.54 -4.39
CA MET A 12 6.84 5.53 -3.58
C MET A 12 6.79 5.98 -2.11
N LEU A 13 5.60 5.92 -1.50
CA LEU A 13 5.42 6.19 -0.09
C LEU A 13 5.99 5.07 0.78
N GLN A 14 6.25 5.38 2.05
CA GLN A 14 6.73 4.40 3.02
C GLN A 14 5.69 3.29 3.23
N LEU A 15 6.15 2.04 3.35
CA LEU A 15 5.29 0.85 3.49
C LEU A 15 4.32 0.95 4.69
N GLY A 16 4.74 1.61 5.77
CA GLY A 16 3.95 1.79 7.01
C GLY A 16 3.07 3.03 7.05
N VAL A 17 2.80 3.69 5.92
CA VAL A 17 1.95 4.90 5.90
C VAL A 17 0.52 4.61 6.39
N VAL A 18 0.03 3.38 6.15
CA VAL A 18 -1.18 2.84 6.79
C VAL A 18 -0.77 1.61 7.60
N THR A 19 -1.15 1.58 8.88
CA THR A 19 -0.82 0.46 9.77
C THR A 19 -1.66 -0.77 9.47
N VAL A 20 -1.23 -1.94 9.97
CA VAL A 20 -1.99 -3.20 9.91
C VAL A 20 -3.42 -3.09 10.46
N ASP A 21 -3.64 -2.19 11.42
CA ASP A 21 -4.94 -1.92 12.04
C ASP A 21 -5.81 -0.92 11.25
N ASN A 22 -5.41 -0.61 10.01
CA ASN A 22 -6.06 0.36 9.14
C ASN A 22 -6.11 1.78 9.74
N VAL A 23 -4.98 2.23 10.28
CA VAL A 23 -4.79 3.59 10.80
C VAL A 23 -3.82 4.34 9.89
N PHE A 24 -4.19 5.57 9.49
CA PHE A 24 -3.30 6.45 8.74
C PHE A 24 -2.29 7.08 9.71
N GLN A 25 -1.02 6.65 9.64
CA GLN A 25 0.01 6.99 10.60
C GLN A 25 0.68 8.33 10.29
N ASP A 26 0.85 9.16 11.33
CA ASP A 26 1.55 10.45 11.31
C ASP A 26 1.24 11.34 10.07
N PRO A 27 -0.03 11.78 9.90
CA PRO A 27 -0.42 12.60 8.75
C PRO A 27 0.34 13.93 8.64
N GLU A 28 0.75 14.51 9.77
CA GLU A 28 1.44 15.80 9.81
C GLU A 28 2.85 15.71 9.24
N SER A 29 3.60 14.68 9.61
CA SER A 29 4.94 14.42 9.07
C SER A 29 4.86 14.11 7.58
N LEU A 30 3.90 13.27 7.17
CA LEU A 30 3.70 12.99 5.75
C LEU A 30 3.32 14.25 4.96
N GLU A 31 2.46 15.12 5.49
CA GLU A 31 2.10 16.38 4.81
C GLU A 31 3.33 17.25 4.55
N LYS A 32 4.28 17.31 5.49
CA LYS A 32 5.55 18.04 5.28
C LYS A 32 6.37 17.43 4.16
N GLN A 33 6.55 16.11 4.16
CA GLN A 33 7.29 15.39 3.11
C GLN A 33 6.64 15.57 1.72
N LEU A 34 5.31 15.46 1.63
CA LEU A 34 4.57 15.65 0.38
C LEU A 34 4.71 17.08 -0.16
N LYS A 35 4.74 18.09 0.73
CA LYS A 35 4.99 19.48 0.33
C LYS A 35 6.41 19.68 -0.21
N GLU A 36 7.41 19.03 0.38
CA GLU A 36 8.78 19.04 -0.13
C GLU A 36 8.87 18.38 -1.51
N LEU A 37 8.24 17.21 -1.71
CA LEU A 37 8.17 16.55 -3.02
C LEU A 37 7.49 17.45 -4.06
N ARG A 38 6.39 18.11 -3.69
CA ARG A 38 5.71 19.06 -4.57
C ARG A 38 6.59 20.26 -4.92
N ALA A 39 7.33 20.82 -3.96
CA ALA A 39 8.27 21.91 -4.19
C ALA A 39 9.42 21.48 -5.12
N ALA A 40 9.83 20.21 -5.06
CA ALA A 40 10.78 19.60 -5.98
C ALA A 40 10.19 19.25 -7.37
N SER A 41 8.95 19.65 -7.66
CA SER A 41 8.24 19.40 -8.93
C SER A 41 8.02 17.91 -9.26
N VAL A 42 7.92 17.06 -8.25
CA VAL A 42 7.45 15.67 -8.43
C VAL A 42 5.99 15.66 -8.90
N ASP A 43 5.65 14.80 -9.86
CA ASP A 43 4.30 14.72 -10.43
C ASP A 43 3.27 14.08 -9.50
N GLY A 44 3.72 13.10 -8.71
CA GLY A 44 2.84 12.33 -7.85
C GLY A 44 3.57 11.33 -6.96
N VAL A 45 2.78 10.54 -6.25
CA VAL A 45 3.28 9.47 -5.38
C VAL A 45 2.63 8.15 -5.74
N MET A 46 3.28 7.06 -5.36
CA MET A 46 2.77 5.69 -5.47
C MET A 46 2.53 5.12 -4.06
N VAL A 47 1.44 4.38 -3.87
CA VAL A 47 1.15 3.70 -2.61
C VAL A 47 0.51 2.33 -2.83
N ASP A 48 0.87 1.38 -1.98
CA ASP A 48 0.21 0.08 -1.85
C ASP A 48 -1.12 0.19 -1.11
N VAL A 49 -2.18 -0.34 -1.73
CA VAL A 49 -3.44 -0.64 -1.07
C VAL A 49 -3.44 -2.12 -0.72
N TRP A 50 -3.19 -2.41 0.55
CA TRP A 50 -3.01 -3.77 1.03
C TRP A 50 -4.35 -4.47 1.20
N TRP A 51 -4.50 -5.60 0.51
CA TRP A 51 -5.69 -6.45 0.64
C TRP A 51 -5.92 -6.88 2.10
N GLY A 52 -4.85 -7.29 2.78
CA GLY A 52 -4.86 -7.71 4.18
C GLY A 52 -5.33 -6.64 5.17
N ILE A 53 -5.28 -5.36 4.81
CA ILE A 53 -5.78 -4.25 5.65
C ILE A 53 -7.24 -3.96 5.30
N VAL A 54 -7.53 -3.73 4.02
CA VAL A 54 -8.83 -3.24 3.56
C VAL A 54 -9.93 -4.28 3.81
N GLU A 55 -9.68 -5.56 3.56
CA GLU A 55 -10.66 -6.66 3.70
C GLU A 55 -10.33 -7.57 4.89
N SER A 56 -9.67 -7.01 5.91
CA SER A 56 -9.20 -7.74 7.10
C SER A 56 -10.31 -8.46 7.88
N LYS A 57 -11.50 -7.85 7.97
CA LYS A 57 -12.61 -8.35 8.80
C LYS A 57 -13.37 -9.53 8.25
N GLY A 58 -13.23 -9.82 6.95
CA GLY A 58 -13.93 -10.92 6.30
C GLY A 58 -14.35 -10.60 4.86
N PRO A 59 -14.88 -11.61 4.15
CA PRO A 59 -15.27 -11.47 2.76
C PRO A 59 -16.23 -10.31 2.55
N LYS A 60 -15.89 -9.43 1.62
CA LYS A 60 -16.62 -8.22 1.21
C LYS A 60 -16.79 -7.17 2.30
N GLN A 61 -16.08 -7.29 3.43
CA GLN A 61 -16.12 -6.31 4.52
C GLN A 61 -14.97 -5.32 4.38
N TYR A 62 -15.11 -4.40 3.42
CA TYR A 62 -14.08 -3.43 3.10
C TYR A 62 -14.10 -2.22 4.04
N ASN A 63 -12.96 -1.89 4.64
CA ASN A 63 -12.76 -0.64 5.34
C ASN A 63 -11.70 0.23 4.63
N TRP A 64 -12.17 1.29 3.96
CA TRP A 64 -11.34 2.23 3.21
C TRP A 64 -10.92 3.47 4.00
N SER A 65 -11.22 3.56 5.30
CA SER A 65 -11.13 4.81 6.07
C SER A 65 -9.75 5.46 6.04
N ALA A 66 -8.68 4.73 6.38
CA ALA A 66 -7.33 5.29 6.41
C ALA A 66 -6.84 5.70 5.01
N TYR A 67 -7.07 4.84 4.01
CA TYR A 67 -6.70 5.14 2.62
C TYR A 67 -7.44 6.36 2.07
N ARG A 68 -8.72 6.57 2.43
CA ARG A 68 -9.44 7.80 2.04
C ARG A 68 -8.80 9.04 2.65
N SER A 69 -8.42 9.01 3.93
CA SER A 69 -7.72 10.11 4.58
C SER A 69 -6.35 10.38 3.95
N LEU A 70 -5.59 9.32 3.64
CA LEU A 70 -4.31 9.43 2.94
C LEU A 70 -4.48 10.07 1.55
N PHE A 71 -5.44 9.59 0.75
CA PHE A 71 -5.67 10.09 -0.61
C PHE A 71 -6.13 11.55 -0.60
N GLN A 72 -6.96 11.94 0.37
CA GLN A 72 -7.34 13.34 0.59
C GLN A 72 -6.12 14.21 0.89
N LEU A 73 -5.17 13.73 1.70
CA LEU A 73 -3.95 14.48 1.97
C LEU A 73 -3.07 14.65 0.74
N VAL A 74 -2.87 13.58 -0.05
CA VAL A 74 -2.12 13.64 -1.32
C VAL A 74 -2.76 14.63 -2.29
N GLN A 75 -4.09 14.57 -2.42
CA GLN A 75 -4.86 15.51 -3.25
C GLN A 75 -4.69 16.96 -2.78
N LYS A 76 -4.78 17.20 -1.47
CA LYS A 76 -4.57 18.54 -0.86
C LYS A 76 -3.18 19.09 -1.17
N CYS A 77 -2.17 18.23 -1.28
CA CYS A 77 -0.81 18.61 -1.65
C CYS A 77 -0.60 18.81 -3.16
N GLY A 78 -1.63 18.61 -3.99
CA GLY A 78 -1.57 18.84 -5.43
C GLY A 78 -0.72 17.80 -6.19
N LEU A 79 -0.58 16.60 -5.63
CA LEU A 79 0.16 15.49 -6.22
C LEU A 79 -0.80 14.49 -6.87
N LYS A 80 -0.39 13.90 -8.00
CA LYS A 80 -1.09 12.73 -8.57
C LYS A 80 -0.85 11.50 -7.71
N LEU A 81 -1.72 10.50 -7.84
CA LEU A 81 -1.62 9.26 -7.08
C LEU A 81 -1.65 8.06 -8.01
N GLN A 82 -0.66 7.18 -7.86
CA GLN A 82 -0.66 5.82 -8.39
C GLN A 82 -0.95 4.85 -7.25
N VAL A 83 -1.90 3.94 -7.48
CA VAL A 83 -2.33 3.00 -6.46
C VAL A 83 -2.06 1.59 -6.96
N VAL A 84 -1.35 0.80 -6.15
CA VAL A 84 -1.13 -0.62 -6.40
C VAL A 84 -2.21 -1.42 -5.66
N MET A 85 -2.90 -2.31 -6.37
CA MET A 85 -3.83 -3.26 -5.74
C MET A 85 -3.00 -4.44 -5.23
N SER A 86 -2.59 -4.37 -3.96
CA SER A 86 -1.56 -5.24 -3.40
C SER A 86 -2.18 -6.52 -2.84
N PHE A 87 -2.48 -7.46 -3.74
CA PHE A 87 -2.94 -8.83 -3.44
C PHE A 87 -1.78 -9.77 -3.08
N HIS A 88 -0.87 -9.30 -2.24
CA HIS A 88 0.30 -10.04 -1.79
C HIS A 88 0.66 -9.61 -0.37
N GLN A 89 1.51 -10.39 0.29
CA GLN A 89 2.05 -10.05 1.61
C GLN A 89 3.16 -9.00 1.50
N CYS A 90 3.15 -8.01 2.41
CA CYS A 90 4.29 -7.14 2.66
C CYS A 90 5.21 -7.75 3.71
N GLY A 91 6.50 -7.83 3.40
CA GLY A 91 7.54 -8.30 4.32
C GLY A 91 7.41 -9.78 4.69
N GLY A 92 7.85 -10.13 5.89
CA GLY A 92 7.86 -11.51 6.42
C GLY A 92 9.24 -12.16 6.44
N ASN A 93 10.30 -11.42 6.09
CA ASN A 93 11.68 -11.84 6.26
C ASN A 93 12.29 -11.23 7.53
N VAL A 94 13.41 -11.82 7.98
CA VAL A 94 14.19 -11.29 9.11
C VAL A 94 14.69 -9.88 8.78
N GLY A 95 14.25 -8.89 9.56
CA GLY A 95 14.66 -7.49 9.40
C GLY A 95 13.61 -6.59 8.76
N ASP A 96 12.47 -7.12 8.30
CA ASP A 96 11.39 -6.30 7.78
C ASP A 96 10.70 -5.52 8.91
N ALA A 97 10.62 -4.19 8.75
CA ALA A 97 10.01 -3.31 9.75
C ALA A 97 8.47 -3.34 9.73
N VAL A 98 7.86 -3.85 8.65
CA VAL A 98 6.42 -3.90 8.44
C VAL A 98 6.05 -5.26 7.89
N ILE A 99 5.12 -5.95 8.55
CA ILE A 99 4.56 -7.23 8.11
C ILE A 99 3.06 -7.04 7.91
N ILE A 100 2.59 -7.17 6.68
CA ILE A 100 1.16 -7.10 6.33
C ILE A 100 0.82 -8.39 5.58
N PRO A 101 0.20 -9.39 6.25
CA PRO A 101 -0.18 -10.64 5.60
C PRO A 101 -1.36 -10.43 4.65
N LEU A 102 -1.71 -11.49 3.90
CA LEU A 102 -3.03 -11.60 3.27
C LEU A 102 -4.14 -11.60 4.34
N PRO A 103 -5.42 -11.37 3.99
CA PRO A 103 -6.50 -11.44 4.98
C PRO A 103 -6.52 -12.80 5.69
N HIS A 104 -6.68 -12.78 7.01
CA HIS A 104 -6.67 -14.00 7.83
C HIS A 104 -7.68 -15.05 7.37
N TRP A 105 -8.84 -14.63 6.88
CA TRP A 105 -9.87 -15.55 6.37
C TRP A 105 -9.45 -16.28 5.09
N VAL A 106 -8.49 -15.74 4.31
CA VAL A 106 -7.90 -16.41 3.15
C VAL A 106 -6.85 -17.41 3.60
N LEU A 107 -6.01 -17.01 4.56
CA LEU A 107 -4.98 -17.89 5.13
C LEU A 107 -5.61 -19.12 5.80
N ALA A 108 -6.74 -18.95 6.49
CA ALA A 108 -7.50 -20.05 7.07
C ALA A 108 -8.04 -21.06 6.03
N VAL A 109 -8.32 -20.62 4.79
CA VAL A 109 -8.63 -21.56 3.70
C VAL A 109 -7.40 -22.35 3.31
N GLY A 110 -6.24 -21.71 3.24
CA GLY A 110 -4.97 -22.36 2.94
C GLY A 110 -4.52 -23.40 3.96
N GLU A 111 -4.99 -23.29 5.21
CA GLU A 111 -4.79 -24.33 6.24
C GLU A 111 -5.58 -25.62 5.92
N LEU A 112 -6.73 -25.50 5.23
CA LEU A 112 -7.58 -26.62 4.83
C LEU A 112 -7.25 -27.13 3.42
N ASP A 113 -6.81 -26.24 2.54
CA ASP A 113 -6.48 -26.49 1.14
C ASP A 113 -5.17 -25.79 0.79
N PRO A 114 -4.00 -26.42 1.03
CA PRO A 114 -2.70 -25.79 0.82
C PRO A 114 -2.38 -25.54 -0.67
N ASP A 115 -3.09 -26.18 -1.61
CA ASP A 115 -2.87 -26.05 -3.06
C ASP A 115 -3.27 -24.67 -3.62
N ILE A 116 -3.89 -23.81 -2.79
CA ILE A 116 -4.17 -22.42 -3.17
C ILE A 116 -2.90 -21.56 -3.23
N PHE A 117 -1.80 -22.01 -2.63
CA PHE A 117 -0.52 -21.31 -2.64
C PHE A 117 0.42 -21.87 -3.72
N TYR A 118 1.40 -21.06 -4.12
CA TYR A 118 2.46 -21.56 -5.00
C TYR A 118 3.33 -22.57 -4.27
N THR A 119 3.38 -23.78 -4.82
CA THR A 119 4.17 -24.91 -4.28
C THR A 119 5.32 -25.22 -5.23
N ASN A 120 6.52 -25.43 -4.67
CA ASN A 120 7.68 -25.84 -5.45
C ASN A 120 7.66 -27.36 -5.72
N ARG A 121 8.70 -27.91 -6.35
CA ARG A 121 8.75 -29.35 -6.66
C ARG A 121 9.14 -30.26 -5.49
N SER A 122 9.73 -29.73 -4.41
CA SER A 122 10.14 -30.57 -3.26
C SER A 122 8.97 -30.98 -2.38
N ASP A 123 7.84 -30.30 -2.53
CA ASP A 123 6.66 -30.45 -1.67
C ASP A 123 5.51 -31.20 -2.39
N LEU A 124 5.82 -31.86 -3.52
CA LEU A 124 4.92 -32.75 -4.29
C LEU A 124 5.12 -34.23 -3.93
#